data_AF-A0A8I2YU42-F1
#
_entry.id   AF-A0A8I2YU42-F1
#
_cell.length_a   1.000
_cell.length_b   1.000
_cell.length_c   1.000
_cell.angle_alpha   90.00
_cell.angle_beta   90.00
_cell.angle_gamma   90.00
#
_symmetry.space_group_name_H-M   'P 1'
#
loop_
_entity.id
_entity.type
_entity.pdbx_description
1 polymer ?
#
loop_
_entity_poly.entity_id
_entity_poly.type
_entity_poly.pdbx_seq_one_letter_code
_entity_poly.pdbx_strand_id
1 'polypeptide(L)'
;MICLINLEPEYSQDTSEEEDLPGLLEVTDSEEEGFSPIGEIPIVSLDQDEWEDPEPIEEPPDRMGDPLTRCTEVVLLKGRPYPGDVLLHPADESPTRFSVKRLNKTHHQILDRGRRLDQAWTIQVPTELLLNTEFLLGEWYAQ
;
A
#
# COMPACT_ATOMS: atom_id res chain seq x y z
N MET A 1 16.38 18.23 -30.53
CA MET A 1 17.24 19.18 -29.79
C MET A 1 17.45 18.56 -28.43
N ILE A 2 18.62 17.95 -28.22
CA ILE A 2 18.93 17.08 -27.08
C ILE A 2 19.74 17.91 -26.08
N CYS A 3 19.24 18.09 -24.87
CA CYS A 3 20.00 18.69 -23.78
C CYS A 3 20.59 17.56 -22.93
N LEU A 4 21.88 17.29 -23.13
CA LEU A 4 22.69 16.48 -22.23
C LEU A 4 23.06 17.37 -21.04
N ILE A 5 22.56 17.06 -19.85
CA ILE A 5 22.99 17.69 -18.61
C ILE A 5 23.79 16.64 -17.84
N ASN A 6 25.11 16.79 -17.87
CA ASN A 6 26.03 16.09 -16.98
C ASN A 6 25.87 16.67 -15.57
N LEU A 7 25.43 15.85 -14.62
CA LEU A 7 25.49 16.12 -13.20
C LEU A 7 26.07 14.88 -12.51
N GLU A 8 27.38 14.85 -12.36
CA GLU A 8 28.01 14.26 -11.17
C GLU A 8 28.08 15.39 -10.14
N PRO A 9 27.83 15.16 -8.83
CA PRO A 9 28.96 14.75 -8.01
C PRO A 9 28.66 13.92 -6.73
N GLU A 10 29.72 13.22 -6.33
CA GLU A 10 30.28 13.08 -4.97
C GLU A 10 29.51 12.29 -3.89
N TYR A 11 29.94 11.03 -3.82
CA TYR A 11 29.91 10.12 -2.69
C TYR A 11 30.46 10.78 -1.41
N SER A 12 29.63 10.95 -0.39
CA SER A 12 30.08 11.29 0.97
C SER A 12 30.02 10.04 1.84
N GLN A 13 31.18 9.68 2.39
CA GLN A 13 31.38 8.59 3.34
C GLN A 13 30.98 9.00 4.76
N ASP A 14 30.61 7.98 5.54
CA ASP A 14 30.72 7.83 7.00
C ASP A 14 30.00 8.83 7.91
N THR A 15 29.14 8.32 8.80
CA THR A 15 29.55 7.91 10.15
C THR A 15 28.50 7.01 10.78
N SER A 16 28.96 5.84 11.22
CA SER A 16 28.30 4.95 12.17
C SER A 16 28.12 5.63 13.53
N GLU A 17 26.89 5.70 14.02
CA GLU A 17 26.60 5.86 15.44
C GLU A 17 25.68 4.70 15.84
N GLU A 18 26.27 3.71 16.51
CA GLU A 18 25.54 2.65 17.20
C GLU A 18 24.90 3.26 18.45
N GLU A 19 23.57 3.46 18.41
CA GLU A 19 22.81 3.81 19.61
C GLU A 19 22.32 2.53 20.30
N ASP A 20 22.91 2.27 21.47
CA ASP A 20 22.46 1.38 22.53
C ASP A 20 20.97 1.61 22.85
N LEU A 21 20.11 0.62 22.59
CA LEU A 21 18.72 0.61 23.05
C LEU A 21 18.60 -0.19 24.36
N PRO A 22 18.34 0.47 25.51
CA PRO A 22 18.04 -0.22 26.74
C PRO A 22 16.54 -0.59 26.83
N GLY A 23 16.27 -1.71 27.49
CA GLY A 23 15.02 -1.88 28.24
C GLY A 23 14.03 -2.90 27.69
N LEU A 24 14.35 -4.17 27.90
CA LEU A 24 13.37 -5.26 27.99
C LEU A 24 12.37 -4.90 29.10
N LEU A 25 11.17 -4.47 28.71
CA LEU A 25 10.04 -4.31 29.63
C LEU A 25 9.45 -5.70 29.92
N GLU A 26 9.59 -6.13 31.17
CA GLU A 26 8.88 -7.27 31.73
C GLU A 26 7.37 -7.03 31.61
N VAL A 27 6.71 -7.88 30.82
CA VAL A 27 5.25 -7.95 30.76
C VAL A 27 4.80 -8.70 32.00
N THR A 28 4.22 -7.97 32.95
CA THR A 28 3.57 -8.53 34.13
C THR A 28 2.24 -9.18 33.76
N ASP A 29 2.00 -10.39 34.28
CA ASP A 29 0.74 -11.12 34.26
C ASP A 29 -0.43 -10.26 34.75
N SER A 30 -1.37 -9.96 33.85
CA SER A 30 -2.67 -9.37 34.20
C SER A 30 -3.74 -10.46 34.25
N GLU A 31 -3.99 -10.88 35.50
CA GLU A 31 -5.28 -11.07 36.15
C GLU A 31 -6.46 -11.59 35.30
N GLU A 32 -6.86 -12.81 35.62
CA GLU A 32 -8.00 -13.53 35.06
C GLU A 32 -9.33 -12.87 35.47
N GLU A 33 -9.93 -12.10 34.57
CA GLU A 33 -11.29 -11.61 34.75
C GLU A 33 -12.30 -12.75 34.61
N GLY A 34 -13.05 -12.95 35.70
CA GLY A 34 -14.11 -13.94 35.82
C GLY A 34 -15.17 -13.80 34.74
N PHE A 35 -15.26 -14.82 33.89
CA PHE A 35 -16.39 -15.05 33.01
C PHE A 35 -17.66 -15.24 33.86
N SER A 36 -18.54 -14.24 33.83
CA SER A 36 -19.91 -14.43 34.30
C SER A 36 -20.64 -15.40 33.36
N PRO A 37 -21.45 -16.33 33.89
CA PRO A 37 -22.21 -17.26 33.06
C PRO A 37 -23.21 -16.48 32.21
N ILE A 38 -22.99 -16.52 30.90
CA ILE A 38 -23.88 -15.96 29.88
C ILE A 38 -25.23 -16.67 30.05
N GLY A 39 -26.26 -15.88 30.37
CA GLY A 39 -27.63 -16.36 30.42
C GLY A 39 -28.00 -17.08 29.13
N GLU A 40 -28.74 -18.18 29.27
CA GLU A 40 -29.18 -19.04 28.17
C GLU A 40 -29.81 -18.21 27.05
N ILE A 41 -29.04 -18.03 25.96
CA ILE A 41 -29.54 -17.37 24.77
C ILE A 41 -30.51 -18.36 24.13
N PRO A 42 -31.80 -18.01 23.94
CA PRO A 42 -32.71 -18.89 23.22
C PRO A 42 -32.14 -19.11 21.83
N ILE A 43 -31.89 -20.39 21.51
CA ILE A 43 -31.47 -20.83 20.19
C ILE A 43 -32.67 -20.57 19.28
N VAL A 44 -32.70 -19.38 18.69
CA VAL A 44 -33.55 -19.11 17.53
C VAL A 44 -32.93 -19.94 16.42
N SER A 45 -33.62 -21.01 16.04
CA SER A 45 -33.37 -21.73 14.81
C SER A 45 -33.53 -20.71 13.67
N LEU A 46 -32.44 -20.04 13.31
CA LEU A 46 -32.36 -19.37 12.03
C LEU A 46 -32.47 -20.50 11.01
N ASP A 47 -33.66 -20.59 10.41
CA ASP A 47 -33.84 -21.26 9.14
C ASP A 47 -32.66 -20.85 8.27
N GLN A 48 -31.99 -21.84 7.69
CA GLN A 48 -30.88 -21.63 6.77
C GLN A 48 -31.45 -20.88 5.56
N ASP A 49 -31.58 -19.57 5.69
CA ASP A 49 -31.76 -18.66 4.58
C ASP A 49 -30.56 -18.94 3.67
N GLU A 50 -30.93 -19.61 2.58
CA GLU A 50 -30.17 -19.86 1.38
C GLU A 50 -29.27 -18.64 1.14
N TRP A 51 -27.98 -18.78 1.46
CA TRP A 51 -26.99 -17.75 1.13
C TRP A 51 -26.94 -17.70 -0.39
N GLU A 52 -27.80 -16.87 -0.99
CA GLU A 52 -27.75 -16.53 -2.40
C GLU A 52 -26.37 -15.90 -2.63
N ASP A 53 -25.54 -16.58 -3.43
CA ASP A 53 -24.24 -16.09 -3.84
C ASP A 53 -24.44 -14.67 -4.38
N PRO A 54 -23.84 -13.63 -3.76
CA PRO A 54 -24.08 -12.26 -4.20
C PRO A 54 -23.67 -12.15 -5.66
N GLU A 55 -24.62 -11.78 -6.53
CA GLU A 55 -24.35 -11.70 -7.96
C GLU A 55 -23.13 -10.81 -8.20
N PRO A 56 -22.21 -11.22 -9.10
CA PRO A 56 -21.04 -10.42 -9.42
C PRO A 56 -21.52 -9.05 -9.92
N ILE A 57 -21.17 -7.99 -9.19
CA ILE A 57 -21.51 -6.63 -9.57
C ILE A 57 -20.83 -6.36 -10.91
N GLU A 58 -21.61 -6.36 -12.00
CA GLU A 58 -21.11 -6.00 -13.33
C GLU A 58 -20.62 -4.55 -13.28
N GLU A 59 -19.30 -4.36 -13.29
CA GLU A 59 -18.72 -3.03 -13.34
C GLU A 59 -19.11 -2.37 -14.67
N PRO A 60 -19.61 -1.12 -14.66
CA PRO A 60 -20.04 -0.45 -15.87
C PRO A 60 -18.89 -0.34 -16.88
N PRO A 61 -19.14 -0.57 -18.18
CA PRO A 61 -18.12 -0.61 -19.21
C PRO A 61 -17.33 0.70 -19.25
N ASP A 62 -16.00 0.56 -19.34
CA ASP A 62 -14.95 1.58 -19.39
C ASP A 62 -15.45 3.01 -19.65
N ARG A 63 -15.91 3.65 -18.58
CA ARG A 63 -15.95 5.11 -18.50
C ARG A 63 -14.52 5.57 -18.73
N MET A 64 -14.33 6.56 -19.61
CA MET A 64 -13.09 7.33 -19.81
C MET A 64 -12.25 7.27 -18.53
N GLY A 65 -11.17 6.47 -18.54
CA GLY A 65 -10.60 5.80 -17.36
C GLY A 65 -10.41 6.69 -16.12
N ASP A 66 -10.30 6.10 -14.93
CA ASP A 66 -10.19 6.84 -13.67
C ASP A 66 -9.00 7.83 -13.69
N PRO A 67 -9.23 9.15 -13.77
CA PRO A 67 -8.15 10.12 -13.87
C PRO A 67 -7.30 10.15 -12.61
N LEU A 68 -7.87 9.83 -11.45
CA LEU A 68 -7.13 9.77 -10.19
C LEU A 68 -6.14 8.61 -10.21
N THR A 69 -6.60 7.45 -10.67
CA THR A 69 -5.75 6.27 -10.91
C THR A 69 -4.58 6.63 -11.84
N ARG A 70 -4.86 7.32 -12.96
CA ARG A 70 -3.82 7.70 -13.93
C ARG A 70 -2.82 8.72 -13.37
N CYS A 71 -3.30 9.72 -12.64
CA CYS A 71 -2.44 10.70 -11.98
C CYS A 71 -1.53 10.03 -10.94
N THR A 72 -2.10 9.11 -10.15
CA THR A 72 -1.36 8.34 -9.12
C THR A 72 -0.22 7.55 -9.76
N GLU A 73 -0.48 6.84 -10.86
CA GLU A 73 0.56 6.13 -11.62
C GLU A 73 1.67 7.08 -12.08
N VAL A 74 1.31 8.23 -12.66
CA VAL A 74 2.30 9.20 -13.18
C VAL A 74 3.14 9.79 -12.05
N VAL A 75 2.55 10.11 -10.90
CA VAL A 75 3.27 10.61 -9.73
C VAL A 75 4.23 9.55 -9.22
N LEU A 76 3.79 8.31 -9.07
CA LEU A 76 4.65 7.22 -8.61
C LEU A 76 5.80 6.93 -9.59
N LEU A 77 5.55 6.99 -10.89
CA LEU A 77 6.58 6.83 -11.92
C LEU A 77 7.62 7.95 -11.89
N LYS A 78 7.20 9.19 -11.59
CA LYS A 78 8.08 10.36 -11.51
C LYS A 78 8.85 10.46 -10.19
N GLY A 79 8.32 9.90 -9.11
CA GLY A 79 8.96 9.89 -7.79
C GLY A 79 10.16 8.96 -7.65
N ARG A 80 10.52 8.23 -8.72
CA ARG A 80 11.68 7.34 -8.75
C ARG A 80 13.00 8.12 -8.62
N PRO A 81 14.07 7.48 -8.11
CA PRO A 81 14.10 6.12 -7.55
C PRO A 81 13.54 6.04 -6.13
N TYR A 82 12.97 4.90 -5.75
CA TYR A 82 12.53 4.63 -4.38
C TYR A 82 13.60 3.90 -3.56
N PRO A 83 13.64 4.05 -2.22
CA PRO A 83 14.51 3.26 -1.37
C PRO A 83 14.32 1.75 -1.61
N GLY A 84 15.42 1.02 -1.80
CA GLY A 84 15.41 -0.40 -2.14
C GLY A 84 15.40 -0.72 -3.63
N ASP A 85 15.30 0.28 -4.51
CA ASP A 85 15.42 0.14 -5.98
C ASP A 85 16.88 -0.14 -6.46
N VAL A 86 17.80 -0.49 -5.55
CA VAL A 86 19.24 -0.63 -5.80
C VAL A 86 19.58 -1.73 -6.82
N LEU A 87 18.64 -2.66 -7.07
CA LEU A 87 18.80 -3.80 -7.97
C LEU A 87 17.82 -3.78 -9.15
N LEU A 88 17.24 -2.63 -9.48
CA LEU A 88 16.26 -2.56 -10.56
C LEU A 88 16.89 -3.03 -11.88
N HIS A 89 16.32 -4.09 -12.42
CA HIS A 89 16.62 -4.58 -13.75
C HIS A 89 16.15 -3.50 -14.75
N PRO A 90 16.75 -3.37 -15.95
CA PRO A 90 16.24 -2.44 -16.98
C PRO A 90 14.75 -2.66 -17.34
N ALA A 91 14.14 -3.79 -16.93
CA ALA A 91 12.70 -4.03 -17.03
C ALA A 91 11.87 -3.17 -16.06
N ASP A 92 12.45 -2.70 -14.96
CA ASP A 92 11.77 -1.91 -13.93
C ASP A 92 11.70 -0.41 -14.28
N GLU A 93 12.47 0.01 -15.29
CA GLU A 93 12.27 1.31 -15.96
C GLU A 93 10.96 1.35 -16.76
N SER A 94 10.27 0.22 -16.92
CA SER A 94 9.03 0.14 -17.67
C SER A 94 8.01 1.18 -17.18
N PRO A 95 7.30 1.86 -18.12
CA PRO A 95 6.17 2.71 -17.79
C PRO A 95 4.99 1.94 -17.16
N THR A 96 5.08 0.60 -17.07
CA THR A 96 4.05 -0.28 -16.51
C THR A 96 4.42 -0.88 -15.13
N ARG A 97 5.47 -0.37 -14.46
CA ARG A 97 5.87 -0.84 -13.11
C ARG A 97 4.73 -0.73 -12.12
N PHE A 98 4.11 0.45 -12.02
CA PHE A 98 2.99 0.69 -11.15
C PHE A 98 1.69 0.46 -11.91
N SER A 99 0.76 -0.22 -11.26
CA SER A 99 -0.62 -0.31 -11.71
C SER A 99 -1.52 0.09 -10.56
N VAL A 100 -2.38 1.07 -10.78
CA VAL A 100 -3.32 1.51 -9.77
C VAL A 100 -4.72 1.06 -10.22
N LYS A 101 -5.55 0.62 -9.27
CA LYS A 101 -6.95 0.32 -9.54
C LYS A 101 -7.82 0.78 -8.38
N ARG A 102 -9.01 1.27 -8.67
CA ARG A 102 -10.00 1.57 -7.64
C ARG A 102 -10.61 0.26 -7.13
N LEU A 103 -10.57 0.01 -5.82
CA LEU A 103 -11.21 -1.17 -5.22
C LEU A 103 -12.67 -0.88 -4.88
N ASN A 104 -12.92 0.30 -4.32
CA ASN A 104 -14.26 0.73 -3.92
C ASN A 104 -14.33 2.27 -3.87
N LYS A 105 -15.36 2.83 -3.26
CA LYS A 105 -15.50 4.29 -3.21
C LYS A 105 -14.39 4.98 -2.40
N THR A 106 -13.87 4.32 -1.38
CA THR A 106 -13.00 4.89 -0.36
C THR A 106 -11.54 4.46 -0.48
N HIS A 107 -11.21 3.47 -1.31
CA HIS A 107 -9.86 2.94 -1.45
C HIS A 107 -9.45 2.65 -2.90
N HIS A 108 -8.17 2.88 -3.15
CA HIS A 108 -7.43 2.44 -4.33
C HIS A 108 -6.36 1.43 -3.92
N GLN A 109 -6.03 0.52 -4.83
CA GLN A 109 -4.92 -0.41 -4.69
C GLN A 109 -3.79 -0.01 -5.63
N ILE A 110 -2.58 0.07 -5.10
CA ILE A 110 -1.33 0.27 -5.84
C ILE A 110 -0.62 -1.07 -5.89
N LEU A 111 -0.31 -1.55 -7.10
CA LEU A 111 0.50 -2.73 -7.38
C LEU A 111 1.87 -2.28 -7.90
N ASP A 112 2.95 -2.64 -7.21
CA ASP A 112 4.32 -2.46 -7.70
C ASP A 112 4.89 -3.77 -8.22
N ARG A 113 5.18 -3.82 -9.53
CA ARG A 113 5.78 -4.96 -10.21
C ARG A 113 7.32 -4.95 -10.16
N GLY A 114 7.93 -3.86 -9.70
CA GLY A 114 9.40 -3.68 -9.68
C GLY A 114 10.07 -4.20 -8.41
N ARG A 115 9.34 -4.44 -7.32
CA ARG A 115 9.92 -5.12 -6.14
C ARG A 115 10.09 -6.61 -6.44
N ARG A 116 11.35 -7.02 -6.57
CA ARG A 116 11.83 -8.39 -6.88
C ARG A 116 11.57 -9.46 -5.80
N LEU A 117 10.81 -9.17 -4.77
CA LEU A 117 10.33 -10.22 -3.88
C LEU A 117 9.27 -10.98 -4.67
N ASP A 118 9.26 -12.31 -4.63
CA ASP A 118 8.45 -13.22 -5.47
C ASP A 118 6.91 -13.06 -5.33
N GLN A 119 6.46 -11.94 -4.75
CA GLN A 119 5.09 -11.51 -4.60
C GLN A 119 5.02 -10.03 -5.00
N ALA A 120 4.21 -9.73 -6.00
CA ALA A 120 3.92 -8.35 -6.36
C ALA A 120 3.35 -7.63 -5.14
N TRP A 121 3.99 -6.53 -4.74
CA TRP A 121 3.61 -5.83 -3.53
C TRP A 121 2.39 -4.97 -3.81
N THR A 122 1.31 -5.23 -3.06
CA THR A 122 0.07 -4.47 -3.13
C THR A 122 -0.17 -3.70 -1.85
N ILE A 123 -0.44 -2.40 -2.01
CA ILE A 123 -0.84 -1.52 -0.91
C ILE A 123 -2.24 -0.99 -1.21
N GLN A 124 -3.05 -0.82 -0.17
CA GLN A 124 -4.30 -0.06 -0.28
C GLN A 124 -4.08 1.35 0.28
N VAL A 125 -4.52 2.35 -0.47
CA VAL A 125 -4.46 3.76 -0.09
C VAL A 125 -5.88 4.34 -0.07
N PRO A 126 -6.25 5.08 0.99
CA PRO A 126 -7.53 5.79 1.02
C PRO A 126 -7.63 6.81 -0.13
N THR A 127 -8.79 6.84 -0.80
CA THR A 127 -9.09 7.80 -1.88
C THR A 127 -8.92 9.25 -1.41
N GLU A 128 -9.27 9.54 -0.16
CA GLU A 128 -9.16 10.88 0.43
C GLU A 128 -7.71 11.40 0.45
N LEU A 129 -6.74 10.52 0.68
CA LEU A 129 -5.33 10.90 0.62
C LEU A 129 -4.89 11.20 -0.82
N LEU A 130 -5.35 10.40 -1.78
CA LEU A 130 -5.04 10.64 -3.20
C LEU A 130 -5.69 11.93 -3.73
N LEU A 131 -6.82 12.35 -3.16
CA LEU A 131 -7.46 13.63 -3.48
C LEU A 131 -6.80 14.83 -2.79
N ASN A 132 -6.00 14.59 -1.74
CA ASN A 132 -5.29 15.64 -1.02
C ASN A 132 -4.02 16.06 -1.79
N THR A 133 -3.98 17.29 -2.29
CA THR A 133 -2.82 17.83 -3.02
C THR A 133 -1.58 18.04 -2.16
N GLU A 134 -1.73 18.11 -0.83
CA GLU A 134 -0.61 18.19 0.12
C GLU A 134 -0.07 16.81 0.51
N PHE A 135 -0.74 15.72 0.10
CA PHE A 135 -0.25 14.38 0.33
C PHE A 135 0.90 14.05 -0.62
N LEU A 136 2.11 13.97 -0.08
CA LEU A 136 3.32 13.64 -0.80
C LEU A 136 3.38 12.13 -1.06
N LEU A 137 2.56 11.66 -2.02
CA LEU A 137 2.40 10.24 -2.34
C LEU A 137 3.73 9.51 -2.58
N GLY A 138 4.67 10.15 -3.28
CA GLY A 138 5.99 9.56 -3.53
C GLY A 138 6.80 9.35 -2.24
N GLU A 139 6.82 10.33 -1.35
CA GLU A 139 7.52 10.23 -0.05
C GLU A 139 6.86 9.22 0.88
N TRP A 140 5.53 9.20 0.93
CA TRP A 140 4.78 8.20 1.69
C TRP A 140 5.04 6.78 1.18
N TYR A 141 5.10 6.60 -0.13
CA TYR A 141 5.40 5.30 -0.76
C TYR A 141 6.84 4.83 -0.51
N ALA A 142 7.77 5.77 -0.31
CA ALA A 142 9.18 5.50 -0.09
C ALA A 142 9.50 4.98 1.33
N GLN A 143 8.55 5.05 2.26
CA GLN A 143 8.67 4.55 3.65
C GLN A 143 8.60 3.02 3.69
#